data_AF-X1LBE6-F1
#
_entry.id   AF-X1LBE6-F1
#
_cell.length_a   1.000
_cell.length_b   1.000
_cell.length_c   1.000
_cell.angle_alpha   90.00
_cell.angle_beta   90.00
_cell.angle_gamma   90.00
#
_symmetry.space_group_name_H-M   'P 1'
#
loop_
_entity.id
_entity.type
_entity.pdbx_description
1 polymer ?
#
loop_
_entity_poly.entity_id
_entity_poly.type
_entity_poly.pdbx_seq_one_letter_code
_entity_poly.pdbx_strand_id
1 'polypeptide(L)'
;KNLANVLAVGNFDLACIQEVTAGEKGEWAVGDLVRELEETHNIEYRYFLSDEIGPGYGITEAFAYLYNSDVVNPELPTGKTSYAVNIEVSGRNFVRTQWRSGDFDFTLVSVHLAWGNEADREAGYEMVKSILTTTTPSQFSHDPDIIVLGDFNRFGGDMNSVTVMDFQQGDFLAPNITFFDPDFDEIEQVTKTSIQGKGVPGSNPQLLSTTVAQNKFVYDMILLQWMLVKNFLKDLIRQNITLISVLFIMMSQMNLDIKTMLKP
;
A
#
# COMPACT_ATOMS: atom_id res chain seq x y z
N LYS A 1 -3.38 7.90 -19.06
CA LYS A 1 -3.37 6.43 -19.19
C LYS A 1 -4.43 5.87 -18.25
N ASN A 2 -5.17 4.82 -18.63
CA ASN A 2 -6.17 4.19 -17.75
C ASN A 2 -5.45 3.33 -16.68
N LEU A 3 -6.00 3.27 -15.47
CA LEU A 3 -5.51 2.51 -14.30
C LEU A 3 -5.21 1.03 -14.63
N ALA A 4 -6.03 0.42 -15.50
CA ALA A 4 -5.81 -0.94 -15.98
C ALA A 4 -4.42 -1.16 -16.60
N ASN A 5 -3.87 -0.18 -17.33
CA ASN A 5 -2.54 -0.32 -17.93
C ASN A 5 -1.44 -0.41 -16.87
N VAL A 6 -1.57 0.33 -15.77
CA VAL A 6 -0.56 0.33 -14.71
C VAL A 6 -0.61 -0.98 -13.93
N LEU A 7 -1.82 -1.44 -13.59
CA LEU A 7 -2.00 -2.74 -12.95
C LEU A 7 -1.51 -3.89 -13.85
N ALA A 8 -1.75 -3.81 -15.16
CA ALA A 8 -1.29 -4.82 -16.11
C ALA A 8 0.23 -4.87 -16.26
N VAL A 9 0.90 -3.71 -16.33
CA VAL A 9 2.37 -3.65 -16.40
C VAL A 9 3.00 -4.13 -15.10
N GLY A 10 2.40 -3.80 -13.96
CA GLY A 10 2.90 -4.21 -12.65
C GLY A 10 2.77 -5.72 -12.38
N ASN A 11 1.81 -6.40 -13.04
CA ASN A 11 1.57 -7.83 -12.91
C ASN A 11 1.53 -8.30 -11.45
N PHE A 12 0.67 -7.65 -10.67
CA PHE A 12 0.59 -7.85 -9.22
C PHE A 12 -0.22 -9.10 -8.86
N ASP A 13 0.11 -9.76 -7.76
CA ASP A 13 -0.72 -10.86 -7.24
C ASP A 13 -1.82 -10.36 -6.30
N LEU A 14 -1.54 -9.26 -5.59
CA LEU A 14 -2.46 -8.58 -4.68
C LEU A 14 -2.22 -7.07 -4.75
N ALA A 15 -3.28 -6.31 -4.94
CA ALA A 15 -3.29 -4.85 -4.94
C ALA A 15 -4.36 -4.32 -3.99
N CYS A 16 -4.02 -3.26 -3.25
CA CYS A 16 -4.97 -2.47 -2.47
C CYS A 16 -5.06 -1.07 -3.10
N ILE A 17 -6.26 -0.68 -3.52
CA ILE A 17 -6.56 0.61 -4.12
C ILE A 17 -7.23 1.48 -3.07
N GLN A 18 -6.72 2.70 -2.93
CA GLN A 18 -7.18 3.70 -1.95
C GLN A 18 -8.05 4.76 -2.62
N GLU A 19 -8.73 5.58 -1.81
CA GLU A 19 -9.65 6.63 -2.28
C GLU A 19 -10.79 6.13 -3.18
N VAL A 20 -11.17 4.85 -3.05
CA VAL A 20 -12.34 4.32 -3.73
C VAL A 20 -13.59 4.91 -3.07
N THR A 21 -14.55 5.37 -3.85
CA THR A 21 -15.82 5.86 -3.28
C THR A 21 -16.55 4.71 -2.58
N ALA A 22 -16.94 4.88 -1.31
CA ALA A 22 -17.67 3.84 -0.59
C ALA A 22 -19.04 3.52 -1.22
N GLY A 23 -19.45 2.26 -1.13
CA GLY A 23 -20.72 1.76 -1.63
C GLY A 23 -20.76 1.45 -3.13
N GLU A 24 -21.97 1.39 -3.69
CA GLU A 24 -22.26 0.90 -5.05
C GLU A 24 -21.45 1.61 -6.15
N LYS A 25 -21.19 2.91 -5.99
CA LYS A 25 -20.40 3.67 -6.97
C LYS A 25 -18.95 3.19 -7.06
N GLY A 26 -18.32 2.89 -5.94
CA GLY A 26 -16.97 2.32 -5.92
C GLY A 26 -16.96 0.91 -6.48
N GLU A 27 -17.97 0.11 -6.12
CA GLU A 27 -18.10 -1.26 -6.63
C GLU A 27 -18.21 -1.29 -8.16
N TRP A 28 -19.01 -0.41 -8.76
CA TRP A 28 -19.09 -0.28 -10.22
C TRP A 28 -17.77 0.17 -10.84
N ALA A 29 -17.10 1.16 -10.25
CA ALA A 29 -15.82 1.65 -10.77
C ALA A 29 -14.73 0.57 -10.73
N VAL A 30 -14.67 -0.21 -9.65
CA VAL A 30 -13.73 -1.34 -9.52
C VAL A 30 -14.12 -2.49 -10.44
N GLY A 31 -15.41 -2.78 -10.60
CA GLY A 31 -15.91 -3.78 -11.54
C GLY A 31 -15.56 -3.44 -12.99
N ASP A 32 -15.71 -2.17 -13.39
CA ASP A 32 -15.30 -1.69 -14.71
C ASP A 32 -13.77 -1.80 -14.91
N LEU A 33 -12.98 -1.51 -13.87
CA LEU A 33 -11.52 -1.68 -13.89
C LEU A 33 -11.11 -3.14 -14.10
N VAL A 34 -11.70 -4.07 -13.34
CA VAL A 34 -11.41 -5.50 -13.47
C VAL A 34 -11.81 -6.02 -14.85
N ARG A 35 -12.97 -5.59 -15.36
CA ARG A 35 -13.42 -5.94 -16.72
C ARG A 35 -12.43 -5.44 -17.79
N GLU A 36 -11.95 -4.21 -17.67
CA GLU A 36 -10.94 -3.65 -18.58
C GLU A 36 -9.63 -4.45 -18.54
N LEU A 37 -9.17 -4.87 -17.35
CA LEU A 37 -7.98 -5.70 -17.18
C LEU A 37 -8.13 -7.06 -17.87
N GLU A 38 -9.29 -7.68 -17.75
CA GLU A 38 -9.60 -8.94 -18.42
C GLU A 38 -9.66 -8.76 -19.94
N GLU A 39 -10.49 -7.83 -20.43
CA GLU A 39 -10.76 -7.64 -21.86
C GLU A 39 -9.54 -7.13 -22.64
N THR A 40 -8.74 -6.24 -22.03
CA THR A 40 -7.63 -5.56 -22.72
C THR A 40 -6.28 -6.21 -22.46
N HIS A 41 -6.08 -6.76 -21.26
CA HIS A 41 -4.77 -7.28 -20.84
C HIS A 41 -4.78 -8.79 -20.59
N ASN A 42 -5.94 -9.46 -20.68
CA ASN A 42 -6.09 -10.88 -20.36
C ASN A 42 -5.57 -11.21 -18.95
N ILE A 43 -5.86 -10.31 -18.00
CA ILE A 43 -5.53 -10.46 -16.57
C ILE A 43 -6.84 -10.58 -15.81
N GLU A 44 -7.05 -11.74 -15.19
CA GLU A 44 -8.21 -12.01 -14.37
C GLU A 44 -7.90 -11.69 -12.91
N TYR A 45 -8.59 -10.70 -12.36
CA TYR A 45 -8.59 -10.45 -10.92
C TYR A 45 -9.96 -10.70 -10.33
N ARG A 46 -9.96 -11.23 -9.11
CA ARG A 46 -11.11 -11.12 -8.22
C ARG A 46 -10.95 -9.87 -7.37
N TYR A 47 -12.07 -9.38 -6.84
CA TYR A 47 -12.01 -8.22 -5.96
C TYR A 47 -13.08 -8.24 -4.87
N PHE A 48 -12.83 -7.45 -3.83
CA PHE A 48 -13.83 -7.03 -2.85
C PHE A 48 -13.48 -5.65 -2.30
N LEU A 49 -14.46 -4.97 -1.73
CA LEU A 49 -14.28 -3.66 -1.10
C LEU A 49 -14.38 -3.78 0.42
N SER A 50 -13.77 -2.83 1.12
CA SER A 50 -14.06 -2.60 2.54
C SER A 50 -15.38 -1.86 2.73
N ASP A 51 -15.86 -1.85 3.97
CA ASP A 51 -16.83 -0.84 4.41
C ASP A 51 -16.21 0.57 4.34
N GLU A 52 -17.02 1.61 4.58
CA GLU A 52 -16.53 2.97 4.65
C GLU A 52 -15.41 3.13 5.70
N ILE A 53 -14.33 3.80 5.30
CA ILE A 53 -13.19 4.07 6.17
C ILE A 53 -13.20 5.47 6.76
N GLY A 54 -13.96 6.39 6.18
CA GLY A 54 -14.06 7.77 6.65
C GLY A 54 -14.12 8.77 5.50
N PRO A 55 -14.11 10.08 5.81
CA PRO A 55 -14.18 11.11 4.79
C PRO A 55 -12.87 11.26 4.01
N GLY A 56 -13.04 11.42 2.70
CA GLY A 56 -12.09 11.92 1.73
C GLY A 56 -12.58 13.22 1.11
N TYR A 57 -11.79 13.84 0.23
CA TYR A 57 -12.12 15.09 -0.46
C TYR A 57 -13.52 15.09 -1.13
N GLY A 58 -14.57 15.43 -0.38
CA GLY A 58 -15.96 15.44 -0.84
C GLY A 58 -16.61 14.07 -1.02
N ILE A 59 -15.98 12.97 -0.61
CA ILE A 59 -16.50 11.61 -0.72
C ILE A 59 -16.31 10.85 0.60
N THR A 60 -17.07 9.78 0.81
CA THR A 60 -16.68 8.74 1.78
C THR A 60 -15.81 7.72 1.06
N GLU A 61 -14.69 7.36 1.65
CA GLU A 61 -13.72 6.45 1.05
C GLU A 61 -13.92 5.00 1.54
N ALA A 62 -13.41 4.06 0.75
CA ALA A 62 -13.21 2.65 1.05
C ALA A 62 -11.89 2.18 0.40
N PHE A 63 -11.42 0.99 0.78
CA PHE A 63 -10.38 0.28 0.05
C PHE A 63 -10.98 -0.74 -0.90
N ALA A 64 -10.36 -0.93 -2.06
CA ALA A 64 -10.63 -2.07 -2.93
C ALA A 64 -9.42 -2.99 -2.98
N TYR A 65 -9.65 -4.29 -2.86
CA TYR A 65 -8.63 -5.32 -2.94
C TYR A 65 -8.82 -6.09 -4.23
N LEU A 66 -7.82 -6.06 -5.12
CA LEU A 66 -7.78 -6.85 -6.35
C LEU A 66 -6.73 -7.93 -6.17
N TYR A 67 -7.05 -9.16 -6.56
CA TYR A 67 -6.15 -10.29 -6.32
C TYR A 67 -6.28 -11.39 -7.37
N ASN A 68 -5.15 -12.04 -7.65
CA ASN A 68 -5.10 -13.24 -8.48
C ASN A 68 -5.44 -14.46 -7.60
N SER A 69 -6.63 -15.03 -7.78
CA SER A 69 -7.12 -16.14 -6.97
C SER A 69 -6.33 -17.45 -7.14
N ASP A 70 -5.52 -17.57 -8.19
CA ASP A 70 -4.65 -18.73 -8.38
C ASP A 70 -3.39 -18.68 -7.50
N VAL A 71 -3.03 -17.49 -7.00
CA VAL A 71 -1.82 -17.25 -6.20
C VAL A 71 -2.15 -16.95 -4.75
N VAL A 72 -3.08 -16.01 -4.52
CA VAL A 72 -3.41 -15.51 -3.18
C VAL A 72 -4.91 -15.45 -2.98
N ASN A 73 -5.38 -15.91 -1.82
CA ASN A 73 -6.80 -16.00 -1.51
C ASN A 73 -7.10 -15.33 -0.16
N PRO A 74 -8.19 -14.54 -0.06
CA PRO A 74 -8.59 -13.96 1.21
C PRO A 74 -9.18 -15.03 2.13
N GLU A 75 -8.90 -14.92 3.42
CA GLU A 75 -9.49 -15.77 4.45
C GLU A 75 -10.49 -14.97 5.28
N LEU A 76 -11.66 -15.55 5.56
CA LEU A 76 -12.64 -14.92 6.45
C LEU A 76 -12.08 -14.94 7.88
N PRO A 77 -11.92 -13.77 8.53
CA PRO A 77 -11.52 -13.75 9.92
C PRO A 77 -12.53 -14.50 10.79
N THR A 78 -12.04 -15.20 11.82
CA THR A 78 -12.87 -16.04 12.69
C THR A 78 -14.04 -15.24 13.27
N GLY A 79 -15.26 -15.73 13.05
CA GLY A 79 -16.50 -15.10 13.55
C GLY A 79 -16.92 -13.83 12.81
N LYS A 80 -16.35 -13.54 11.63
CA LYS A 80 -16.72 -12.42 10.78
C LYS A 80 -17.42 -12.88 9.51
N THR A 81 -18.21 -11.97 8.93
CA THR A 81 -18.95 -12.18 7.68
C THR A 81 -18.34 -11.45 6.49
N SER A 82 -17.28 -10.68 6.71
CA SER A 82 -16.56 -9.89 5.69
C SER A 82 -15.07 -10.18 5.77
N TYR A 83 -14.41 -10.19 4.60
CA TYR A 83 -12.95 -10.29 4.49
C TYR A 83 -12.25 -9.03 5.00
N ALA A 84 -12.90 -7.87 4.86
CA ALA A 84 -12.42 -6.56 5.29
C ALA A 84 -13.08 -6.17 6.61
N VAL A 85 -12.27 -5.90 7.63
CA VAL A 85 -12.72 -5.51 8.97
C VAL A 85 -12.07 -4.19 9.36
N ASN A 86 -12.89 -3.17 9.64
CA ASN A 86 -12.40 -1.88 10.09
C ASN A 86 -11.70 -1.99 11.45
N ILE A 87 -10.60 -1.27 11.59
CA ILE A 87 -9.96 -0.92 12.84
C ILE A 87 -10.23 0.56 13.07
N GLU A 88 -10.94 0.88 14.15
CA GLU A 88 -11.34 2.25 14.46
C GLU A 88 -10.13 3.11 14.80
N VAL A 89 -10.01 4.23 14.09
CA VAL A 89 -8.97 5.25 14.28
C VAL A 89 -9.61 6.62 14.06
N SER A 90 -9.14 7.65 14.77
CA SER A 90 -9.61 9.02 14.52
C SER A 90 -9.34 9.45 13.07
N GLY A 91 -10.30 10.12 12.45
CA GLY A 91 -10.23 10.53 11.05
C GLY A 91 -10.63 9.42 10.08
N ARG A 92 -9.73 8.47 9.82
CA ARG A 92 -9.93 7.37 8.86
C ARG A 92 -9.57 6.03 9.48
N ASN A 93 -10.53 5.12 9.51
CA ASN A 93 -10.36 3.73 9.94
C ASN A 93 -9.31 3.04 9.08
N PHE A 94 -8.55 2.13 9.69
CA PHE A 94 -7.75 1.19 8.92
C PHE A 94 -8.61 -0.01 8.54
N VAL A 95 -8.14 -0.81 7.59
CA VAL A 95 -8.84 -2.04 7.21
C VAL A 95 -7.91 -3.22 7.33
N ARG A 96 -8.36 -4.21 8.09
CA ARG A 96 -7.70 -5.49 8.22
C ARG A 96 -8.32 -6.53 7.30
N THR A 97 -7.47 -7.25 6.60
CA THR A 97 -7.79 -8.44 5.81
C THR A 97 -6.83 -9.59 6.16
N GLN A 98 -7.26 -10.84 5.96
CA GLN A 98 -6.42 -12.03 6.12
C GLN A 98 -6.25 -12.70 4.76
N TRP A 99 -5.06 -13.20 4.48
CA TRP A 99 -4.70 -13.75 3.18
C TRP A 99 -3.85 -15.00 3.34
N ARG A 100 -3.97 -15.91 2.36
CA ARG A 100 -3.09 -17.07 2.21
C ARG A 100 -2.55 -17.17 0.78
N SER A 101 -1.26 -17.42 0.67
CA SER A 101 -0.55 -17.72 -0.58
C SER A 101 0.27 -19.00 -0.39
N GLY A 102 -0.19 -20.11 -0.95
CA GLY A 102 0.39 -21.43 -0.68
C GLY A 102 0.34 -21.78 0.82
N ASP A 103 1.50 -22.03 1.42
CA ASP A 103 1.67 -22.35 2.85
C ASP A 103 1.92 -21.10 3.73
N PHE A 104 1.86 -19.90 3.16
CA PHE A 104 2.11 -18.65 3.86
C PHE A 104 0.79 -17.90 4.07
N ASP A 105 0.41 -17.67 5.32
CA ASP A 105 -0.68 -16.82 5.74
C ASP A 105 -0.16 -15.50 6.32
N PHE A 106 -0.93 -14.44 6.14
CA PHE A 106 -0.56 -13.12 6.65
C PHE A 106 -1.79 -12.24 6.87
N THR A 107 -1.64 -11.27 7.75
CA THR A 107 -2.60 -10.19 7.94
C THR A 107 -2.13 -8.93 7.22
N LEU A 108 -3.01 -8.37 6.39
CA LEU A 108 -2.80 -7.10 5.73
C LEU A 108 -3.62 -6.00 6.42
N VAL A 109 -2.95 -4.97 6.89
CA VAL A 109 -3.57 -3.74 7.42
C VAL A 109 -3.34 -2.62 6.42
N SER A 110 -4.42 -2.19 5.77
CA SER A 110 -4.42 -1.06 4.85
C SER A 110 -4.71 0.25 5.60
N VAL A 111 -3.91 1.28 5.35
CA VAL A 111 -3.99 2.59 6.02
C VAL A 111 -4.06 3.71 5.00
N HIS A 112 -4.89 4.71 5.25
CA HIS A 112 -4.87 5.98 4.51
C HIS A 112 -4.97 7.09 5.55
N LEU A 113 -3.82 7.60 6.01
CA LEU A 113 -3.80 8.53 7.14
C LEU A 113 -4.44 9.87 6.75
N ALA A 114 -4.98 10.60 7.72
CA ALA A 114 -5.64 11.87 7.43
C ALA A 114 -4.66 12.91 6.86
N TRP A 115 -5.09 13.64 5.83
CA TRP A 115 -4.40 14.82 5.34
C TRP A 115 -5.01 16.11 5.91
N GLY A 116 -4.19 17.06 6.33
CA GLY A 116 -4.64 18.38 6.78
C GLY A 116 -5.22 18.45 8.21
N ASN A 117 -5.40 17.32 8.90
CA ASN A 117 -5.67 17.27 10.34
C ASN A 117 -4.55 16.52 11.07
N GLU A 118 -3.71 17.25 11.79
CA GLU A 118 -2.53 16.68 12.46
C GLU A 118 -2.91 15.71 13.58
N ALA A 119 -3.96 16.00 14.35
CA ALA A 119 -4.37 15.16 15.48
C ALA A 119 -4.88 13.80 15.00
N ASP A 120 -5.66 13.77 13.91
CA ASP A 120 -6.11 12.51 13.30
C ASP A 120 -4.93 11.73 12.69
N ARG A 121 -3.99 12.44 12.05
CA ARG A 121 -2.79 11.82 11.50
C ARG A 121 -1.89 11.23 12.59
N GLU A 122 -1.70 11.93 13.70
CA GLU A 122 -0.98 11.46 14.88
C GLU A 122 -1.63 10.20 15.48
N ALA A 123 -2.95 10.20 15.65
CA ALA A 123 -3.70 9.03 16.09
C ALA A 123 -3.51 7.83 15.14
N GLY A 124 -3.44 8.09 13.84
CA GLY A 124 -3.08 7.09 12.83
C GLY A 124 -1.69 6.48 13.05
N TYR A 125 -0.66 7.32 13.21
CA TYR A 125 0.70 6.83 13.48
C TYR A 125 0.81 6.07 14.80
N GLU A 126 0.10 6.50 15.85
CA GLU A 126 0.03 5.75 17.12
C GLU A 126 -0.62 4.38 16.93
N MET A 127 -1.70 4.30 16.13
CA MET A 127 -2.32 3.00 15.82
C MET A 127 -1.37 2.10 15.05
N VAL A 128 -0.67 2.59 14.04
CA VAL A 128 0.35 1.83 13.29
C VAL A 128 1.43 1.31 14.25
N LYS A 129 1.96 2.17 15.12
CA LYS A 129 2.93 1.78 16.15
C LYS A 129 2.37 0.68 17.04
N SER A 130 1.12 0.80 17.50
CA SER A 130 0.49 -0.21 18.34
C SER A 130 0.36 -1.56 17.64
N ILE A 131 0.00 -1.58 16.35
CA ILE A 131 -0.13 -2.80 15.55
C ILE A 131 1.22 -3.51 15.43
N LEU A 132 2.27 -2.75 15.12
CA LEU A 132 3.60 -3.29 14.86
C LEU A 132 4.33 -3.72 16.14
N THR A 133 3.98 -3.16 17.30
CA THR A 133 4.63 -3.46 18.60
C THR A 133 3.87 -4.45 19.47
N THR A 134 2.62 -4.80 19.12
CA THR A 134 1.84 -5.77 19.90
C THR A 134 2.34 -7.19 19.68
N THR A 135 2.41 -7.98 20.76
CA THR A 135 2.70 -9.42 20.69
C THR A 135 1.54 -10.18 20.05
N THR A 136 1.84 -11.09 19.13
CA THR A 136 0.84 -11.90 18.42
C THR A 136 0.65 -13.29 19.07
N PRO A 137 -0.59 -13.84 19.17
CA PRO A 137 -1.89 -13.31 18.73
C PRO A 137 -2.30 -12.00 19.41
N SER A 138 -2.89 -11.08 18.66
CA SER A 138 -3.38 -9.79 19.13
C SER A 138 -4.82 -9.53 18.67
N GLN A 139 -5.42 -8.42 19.12
CA GLN A 139 -6.72 -7.98 18.59
C GLN A 139 -6.66 -7.66 17.08
N PHE A 140 -5.46 -7.38 16.56
CA PHE A 140 -5.23 -7.02 15.17
C PHE A 140 -4.88 -8.21 14.30
N SER A 141 -4.27 -9.27 14.82
CA SER A 141 -3.95 -10.45 14.00
C SER A 141 -3.90 -11.71 14.85
N HIS A 142 -4.37 -12.83 14.30
CA HIS A 142 -4.10 -14.15 14.87
C HIS A 142 -2.74 -14.70 14.42
N ASP A 143 -2.20 -14.15 13.33
CA ASP A 143 -0.95 -14.56 12.71
C ASP A 143 0.17 -13.52 12.94
N PRO A 144 1.39 -13.91 13.37
CA PRO A 144 2.50 -12.98 13.58
C PRO A 144 2.92 -12.21 12.32
N ASP A 145 2.59 -12.68 11.14
CA ASP A 145 2.98 -12.12 9.86
C ASP A 145 2.03 -10.99 9.46
N ILE A 146 2.35 -9.77 9.93
CA ILE A 146 1.57 -8.55 9.67
C ILE A 146 2.28 -7.65 8.66
N ILE A 147 1.54 -7.24 7.63
CA ILE A 147 1.93 -6.23 6.65
C ILE A 147 1.07 -4.98 6.89
N VAL A 148 1.69 -3.82 7.08
CA VAL A 148 0.98 -2.53 7.10
C VAL A 148 1.34 -1.75 5.84
N LEU A 149 0.35 -1.37 5.04
CA LEU A 149 0.56 -0.67 3.76
C LEU A 149 -0.47 0.44 3.52
N GLY A 150 -0.08 1.42 2.71
CA GLY A 150 -0.97 2.44 2.16
C GLY A 150 -0.35 3.83 2.18
N ASP A 151 -1.18 4.87 1.98
CA ASP A 151 -0.77 6.26 2.09
C ASP A 151 -0.66 6.70 3.57
N PHE A 152 0.57 6.98 4.01
CA PHE A 152 0.86 7.42 5.37
C PHE A 152 0.78 8.95 5.51
N ASN A 153 0.49 9.66 4.43
CA ASN A 153 0.42 11.11 4.31
C ASN A 153 1.60 11.78 5.02
N ARG A 154 2.77 11.19 4.79
CA ARG A 154 3.99 11.46 5.54
C ARG A 154 4.54 12.85 5.27
N PHE A 155 4.32 13.36 4.06
CA PHE A 155 4.87 14.62 3.58
C PHE A 155 3.76 15.63 3.32
N GLY A 156 3.49 16.50 4.29
CA GLY A 156 2.50 17.57 4.21
C GLY A 156 2.23 18.20 5.59
N GLY A 157 1.89 19.50 5.64
CA GLY A 157 1.64 20.23 6.90
C GLY A 157 2.88 20.41 7.78
N ASP A 158 2.70 20.46 9.11
CA ASP A 158 3.76 20.69 10.12
C ASP A 158 4.69 19.49 10.39
N MET A 159 4.39 18.32 9.79
CA MET A 159 5.23 17.11 9.77
C MET A 159 5.62 16.50 11.14
N ASN A 160 4.86 16.75 12.21
CA ASN A 160 5.23 16.26 13.55
C ASN A 160 4.74 14.84 13.81
N SER A 161 3.60 14.44 13.23
CA SER A 161 2.95 13.15 13.48
C SER A 161 3.83 11.95 13.14
N VAL A 162 4.68 12.06 12.11
CA VAL A 162 5.60 10.97 11.73
C VAL A 162 6.61 10.62 12.83
N THR A 163 6.90 11.56 13.73
CA THR A 163 7.85 11.36 14.83
C THR A 163 7.31 10.48 15.96
N VAL A 164 6.00 10.18 15.95
CA VAL A 164 5.37 9.24 16.89
C VAL A 164 5.97 7.83 16.81
N MET A 165 6.35 7.41 15.61
CA MET A 165 6.98 6.12 15.42
C MET A 165 8.43 6.19 15.92
N ASP A 166 8.77 5.40 16.93
CA ASP A 166 10.15 5.22 17.35
C ASP A 166 10.81 4.23 16.39
N PHE A 167 11.73 4.68 15.53
CA PHE A 167 12.52 3.77 14.69
C PHE A 167 13.76 3.31 15.44
N GLN A 168 13.89 2.00 15.61
CA GLN A 168 15.19 1.39 15.81
C GLN A 168 15.61 0.63 14.55
N GLN A 169 16.89 0.72 14.23
CA GLN A 169 17.47 0.00 13.10
C GLN A 169 17.27 -1.51 13.30
N GLY A 170 16.43 -2.12 12.45
CA GLY A 170 16.09 -3.54 12.53
C GLY A 170 14.62 -3.81 12.86
N ASP A 171 13.87 -2.83 13.37
CA ASP A 171 12.43 -3.00 13.69
C ASP A 171 11.56 -2.97 12.44
N PHE A 172 11.95 -2.14 11.48
CA PHE A 172 11.23 -1.91 10.25
C PHE A 172 12.16 -2.13 9.07
N LEU A 173 11.69 -2.94 8.13
CA LEU A 173 12.25 -2.97 6.78
C LEU A 173 11.20 -2.36 5.86
N ALA A 174 11.58 -1.26 5.22
CA ALA A 174 10.97 -0.85 3.97
C ALA A 174 11.75 -1.58 2.86
N PRO A 175 11.26 -2.71 2.33
CA PRO A 175 11.88 -3.30 1.14
C PRO A 175 11.88 -2.25 0.02
N ASN A 176 12.80 -2.37 -0.95
CA ASN A 176 12.79 -1.50 -2.13
C ASN A 176 11.37 -1.39 -2.68
N ILE A 177 10.76 -0.22 -2.50
CA ILE A 177 9.44 0.08 -3.02
C ILE A 177 9.69 0.41 -4.48
N THR A 178 9.34 -0.53 -5.36
CA THR A 178 9.34 -0.27 -6.79
C THR A 178 8.14 0.62 -7.08
N PHE A 179 8.40 1.90 -7.27
CA PHE A 179 7.39 2.82 -7.76
C PHE A 179 7.24 2.57 -9.26
N PHE A 180 6.06 2.08 -9.64
CA PHE A 180 5.67 1.99 -11.04
C PHE A 180 5.07 3.33 -11.46
N ASP A 181 5.95 4.32 -11.58
CA ASP A 181 5.66 5.52 -12.35
C ASP A 181 6.26 5.31 -13.75
N PRO A 182 5.44 5.21 -14.80
CA PRO A 182 5.95 5.01 -16.15
C PRO A 182 6.75 6.21 -16.70
N ASP A 183 6.85 7.33 -15.96
CA ASP A 183 7.73 8.48 -16.25
C ASP A 183 9.08 8.41 -15.49
N PHE A 184 9.30 7.37 -14.67
CA PHE A 184 10.63 7.02 -14.19
C PHE A 184 11.32 6.13 -15.21
N ASP A 185 12.12 6.74 -16.09
CA ASP A 185 13.04 5.99 -16.94
C ASP A 185 14.20 5.36 -16.13
N GLU A 186 14.46 5.88 -14.92
CA GLU A 186 15.49 5.39 -14.00
C GLU A 186 15.00 5.47 -12.53
N ILE A 187 15.15 4.39 -11.77
CA ILE A 187 15.01 4.45 -10.31
C ILE A 187 16.23 5.21 -9.77
N GLU A 188 16.07 6.51 -9.51
CA GLU A 188 17.12 7.28 -8.84
C GLU A 188 17.18 6.90 -7.36
N GLN A 189 18.34 6.44 -6.90
CA GLN A 189 18.59 6.25 -5.48
C GLN A 189 18.43 7.58 -4.75
N VAL A 190 17.58 7.63 -3.73
CA VAL A 190 17.44 8.84 -2.92
C VAL A 190 18.72 9.07 -2.13
N THR A 191 19.36 10.20 -2.42
CA THR A 191 20.57 10.65 -1.74
C THR A 191 20.22 11.79 -0.78
N LYS A 192 21.08 12.08 0.20
CA LYS A 192 20.91 13.26 1.05
C LYS A 192 20.77 14.56 0.25
N THR A 193 21.41 14.63 -0.92
CA THR A 193 21.33 15.77 -1.83
C THR A 193 19.97 15.86 -2.51
N SER A 194 19.35 14.74 -2.89
CA SER A 194 18.06 14.76 -3.60
C SER A 194 16.88 15.18 -2.73
N ILE A 195 17.03 15.25 -1.41
CA ILE A 195 15.98 15.70 -0.47
C ILE A 195 16.25 17.07 0.18
N GLN A 196 17.41 17.67 -0.10
CA GLN A 196 17.80 18.96 0.49
C GLN A 196 16.84 20.08 0.05
N GLY A 197 16.34 20.86 1.01
CA GLY A 197 15.45 22.01 0.75
C GLY A 197 13.97 21.66 0.51
N LYS A 198 13.58 20.38 0.60
CA LYS A 198 12.20 19.92 0.36
C LYS A 198 11.38 19.72 1.63
N GLY A 199 11.81 20.31 2.75
CA GLY A 199 11.16 20.12 4.04
C GLY A 199 11.35 18.71 4.63
N VAL A 200 12.25 17.88 4.07
CA VAL A 200 12.60 16.56 4.62
C VAL A 200 13.81 16.71 5.55
N PRO A 201 13.66 16.64 6.89
CA PRO A 201 14.79 16.70 7.82
C PRO A 201 15.86 15.66 7.51
N GLY A 202 16.99 16.09 6.92
CA GLY A 202 18.11 15.22 6.56
C GLY A 202 18.84 14.57 7.76
N SER A 203 18.39 14.88 8.98
CA SER A 203 18.87 14.32 10.25
C SER A 203 18.08 13.11 10.74
N ASN A 204 16.88 12.83 10.22
CA ASN A 204 16.09 11.67 10.63
C ASN A 204 16.05 10.61 9.51
N PRO A 205 16.74 9.46 9.65
CA PRO A 205 16.79 8.41 8.64
C PRO A 205 15.43 7.80 8.32
N GLN A 206 14.44 7.91 9.23
CA GLN A 206 13.08 7.52 8.90
C GLN A 206 12.63 8.23 7.63
N LEU A 207 12.87 9.55 7.53
CA LEU A 207 12.43 10.41 6.43
C LEU A 207 13.17 10.15 5.10
N LEU A 208 14.18 9.28 5.12
CA LEU A 208 14.98 8.89 3.95
C LEU A 208 14.46 7.63 3.25
N SER A 209 13.51 6.91 3.87
CA SER A 209 12.96 5.66 3.34
C SER A 209 11.85 5.90 2.31
N THR A 210 12.19 6.56 1.21
CA THR A 210 11.22 6.96 0.19
C THR A 210 11.87 7.03 -1.19
N THR A 211 11.10 6.88 -2.25
CA THR A 211 11.52 7.23 -3.61
C THR A 211 10.89 8.57 -3.98
N VAL A 212 11.64 9.40 -4.72
CA VAL A 212 11.25 10.77 -5.07
C VAL A 212 11.04 10.86 -6.57
N ALA A 213 9.87 11.33 -7.04
CA ALA A 213 9.65 11.61 -8.47
C ALA A 213 10.11 13.01 -8.84
N GLN A 214 11.03 13.11 -9.81
CA GLN A 214 11.48 14.36 -10.45
C GLN A 214 11.67 15.55 -9.51
N ASN A 215 12.22 15.29 -8.34
CA ASN A 215 12.40 16.28 -7.29
C ASN A 215 11.12 16.99 -6.75
N LYS A 216 9.91 16.45 -6.95
CA LYS A 216 8.65 17.13 -6.60
C LYS A 216 7.79 16.42 -5.56
N PHE A 217 7.80 15.09 -5.49
CA PHE A 217 6.95 14.33 -4.56
C PHE A 217 7.68 13.14 -3.96
N VAL A 218 7.28 12.78 -2.73
CA VAL A 218 7.85 11.68 -1.95
C VAL A 218 6.70 10.72 -1.63
N TYR A 219 6.85 9.44 -1.98
CA TYR A 219 5.76 8.47 -1.92
C TYR A 219 5.96 7.38 -0.85
N ASP A 220 4.84 6.78 -0.43
CA ASP A 220 4.64 6.04 0.83
C ASP A 220 5.32 4.68 0.97
N MET A 221 5.25 4.16 2.20
CA MET A 221 6.07 3.12 2.78
C MET A 221 5.31 1.81 2.99
N ILE A 222 5.94 0.67 2.74
CA ILE A 222 5.48 -0.64 3.25
C ILE A 222 6.23 -0.88 4.56
N LEU A 223 5.51 -1.19 5.64
CA LEU A 223 6.09 -1.59 6.92
C LEU A 223 5.87 -3.08 7.14
N LEU A 224 6.98 -3.82 7.25
CA LEU A 224 7.00 -5.24 7.56
C LEU A 224 7.66 -5.45 8.93
N GLN A 225 7.09 -6.33 9.76
CA GLN A 225 7.78 -6.79 10.97
C GLN A 225 9.05 -7.58 10.61
N TRP A 226 10.11 -7.47 11.41
CA TRP A 226 11.38 -8.16 11.13
C TRP A 226 11.25 -9.69 10.98
N MET A 227 10.40 -10.31 11.82
CA MET A 227 10.15 -11.75 11.79
C MET A 227 9.55 -12.20 10.45
N LEU A 228 8.65 -11.39 9.92
CA LEU A 228 8.04 -11.58 8.60
C LEU A 228 9.11 -11.65 7.53
N VAL A 229 10.03 -10.68 7.47
CA VAL A 229 11.04 -10.62 6.40
C VAL A 229 11.91 -11.88 6.33
N LYS A 230 12.26 -12.45 7.49
CA LYS A 230 13.10 -13.65 7.55
C LYS A 230 12.40 -14.89 6.97
N ASN A 231 11.09 -14.98 7.11
CA ASN A 231 10.27 -16.08 6.57
C ASN A 231 9.84 -15.77 5.12
N PHE A 232 9.30 -14.57 4.91
CA PHE A 232 8.88 -14.02 3.63
C PHE A 232 9.98 -14.12 2.56
N LEU A 233 11.23 -13.68 2.82
CA LEU A 233 12.30 -13.79 1.82
C LEU A 233 12.67 -15.24 1.48
N LYS A 234 12.49 -16.19 2.40
CA LYS A 234 12.78 -17.61 2.12
C LYS A 234 11.71 -18.23 1.22
N ASP A 235 10.46 -17.83 1.38
CA ASP A 235 9.34 -18.38 0.64
C ASP A 235 9.05 -17.62 -0.66
N LEU A 236 9.32 -16.31 -0.73
CA LEU A 236 9.21 -15.51 -1.95
C LEU A 236 10.19 -15.96 -3.04
N ILE A 237 11.42 -16.33 -2.66
CA ILE A 237 12.42 -16.93 -3.57
C ILE A 237 11.90 -18.26 -4.17
N ARG A 238 10.96 -18.92 -3.51
CA ARG A 238 10.36 -20.17 -3.99
C ARG A 238 9.09 -19.98 -4.80
N GLN A 239 8.35 -18.89 -4.60
CA GLN A 239 6.98 -18.73 -5.10
C GLN A 239 6.76 -17.59 -6.11
N ASN A 240 7.77 -16.77 -6.46
CA ASN A 240 7.65 -15.67 -7.44
C ASN A 240 6.50 -14.66 -7.15
N ILE A 241 6.16 -14.44 -5.88
CA ILE A 241 5.07 -13.54 -5.50
C ILE A 241 5.53 -12.07 -5.61
N THR A 242 4.75 -11.24 -6.30
CA THR A 242 4.96 -9.78 -6.40
C THR A 242 3.87 -9.05 -5.62
N LEU A 243 4.25 -8.45 -4.48
CA LEU A 243 3.36 -7.70 -3.58
C LEU A 243 3.79 -6.23 -3.58
N ILE A 244 2.98 -5.33 -4.16
CA ILE A 244 3.29 -3.90 -4.24
C ILE A 244 2.03 -3.06 -3.97
N SER A 245 2.20 -2.02 -3.17
CA SER A 245 1.22 -0.95 -2.92
C SER A 245 1.08 -0.06 -4.16
N VAL A 246 -0.11 0.04 -4.75
CA VAL A 246 -0.37 0.96 -5.87
C VAL A 246 -1.20 2.14 -5.38
N LEU A 247 -0.50 3.23 -5.11
CA LEU A 247 -1.02 4.56 -4.81
C LEU A 247 -1.30 5.30 -6.14
N PHE A 248 -2.48 5.90 -6.31
CA PHE A 248 -2.72 6.87 -7.40
C PHE A 248 -3.18 8.21 -6.85
N ILE A 249 -2.38 9.24 -7.14
CA ILE A 249 -2.85 10.61 -7.29
C ILE A 249 -3.15 10.81 -8.79
N MET A 250 -4.41 11.05 -9.16
CA MET A 250 -4.79 11.35 -10.56
C MET A 250 -4.13 12.67 -11.04
N MET A 251 -3.45 12.66 -12.20
CA MET A 251 -3.55 13.68 -13.29
C MET A 251 -2.73 13.30 -14.57
N SER A 252 -3.38 13.39 -15.75
CA SER A 252 -2.97 13.41 -17.20
C SER A 252 -1.48 13.20 -17.62
N GLN A 253 -1.05 12.59 -18.75
CA GLN A 253 -1.56 12.20 -20.08
C GLN A 253 -0.49 11.30 -20.82
N MET A 254 -0.78 10.77 -22.03
CA MET A 254 -0.04 9.78 -22.86
C MET A 254 1.29 10.27 -23.51
N ASN A 255 2.26 9.42 -23.94
CA ASN A 255 2.31 8.75 -25.27
C ASN A 255 3.48 7.73 -25.47
N LEU A 256 3.36 6.88 -26.52
CA LEU A 256 4.23 5.82 -27.08
C LEU A 256 5.74 6.16 -27.24
N ASP A 257 6.72 5.23 -27.34
CA ASP A 257 6.87 4.26 -28.45
C ASP A 257 7.92 3.14 -28.21
N ILE A 258 7.72 2.05 -28.97
CA ILE A 258 8.42 0.74 -28.97
C ILE A 258 9.73 0.82 -29.78
N LYS A 259 10.82 0.16 -29.32
CA LYS A 259 11.87 -0.56 -30.10
C LYS A 259 13.28 -0.42 -29.48
N THR A 260 13.76 -1.38 -28.68
CA THR A 260 15.23 -1.69 -28.62
C THR A 260 15.71 -2.90 -27.79
N MET A 261 14.88 -3.79 -27.22
CA MET A 261 15.46 -4.92 -26.44
C MET A 261 14.95 -6.29 -26.89
N LEU A 262 15.26 -6.65 -28.14
CA LEU A 262 15.49 -8.05 -28.49
C LEU A 262 16.80 -8.18 -29.26
N LYS A 263 17.65 -9.04 -28.68
CA LYS A 263 18.85 -9.73 -29.17
C LYS A 263 20.21 -9.09 -28.86
N PRO A 264 21.18 -9.94 -28.52
CA PRO A 264 21.18 -11.02 -27.52
C PRO A 264 21.94 -10.61 -26.25
#